data_AF-A0A2S8FHP9-F1
#
_entry.id   AF-A0A2S8FHP9-F1
#
_cell.length_a   1.000
_cell.length_b   1.000
_cell.length_c   1.000
_cell.angle_alpha   90.00
_cell.angle_beta   90.00
_cell.angle_gamma   90.00
#
_symmetry.space_group_name_H-M   'P 1'
#
loop_
_entity.id
_entity.type
_entity.pdbx_description
1 polymer ?
#
loop_
_entity_poly.entity_id
_entity_poly.type
_entity_poly.pdbx_seq_one_letter_code
_entity_poly.pdbx_strand_id
1 'polypeptide(L)'
;MGRVRLQQSVGRRGFDFTYAMRLLVNDMVARMPELAHIDMSRVAVAMVQARVDSTHGIFATLTPMRFEEGARYTVKRGRKYGVQTLLDEHGREMLYILSFYLPRFQNMDFSEKMITIFHELWHISPNFDGDIRRHPGRCYAHSSSQKEYDEHMAVLSAKYLMKKPSPRLYQFLEIDFGKLYAGSGGVYGVKIPRPKLIPVAG
;
A
#
# COMPACT_ATOMS: atom_id res chain seq x y z
N MET A 1 9.09 -6.92 -23.00
CA MET A 1 8.27 -6.65 -21.78
C MET A 1 9.22 -6.47 -20.61
N GLY A 2 9.30 -5.28 -20.01
CA GLY A 2 10.13 -5.10 -18.80
C GLY A 2 9.52 -5.88 -17.65
N ARG A 3 10.29 -6.75 -16.99
CA ARG A 3 9.89 -7.46 -15.77
C ARG A 3 10.78 -6.97 -14.63
N VAL A 4 10.18 -6.70 -13.47
CA VAL A 4 10.91 -6.42 -12.23
C VAL A 4 10.62 -7.55 -11.27
N ARG A 5 11.68 -8.10 -10.64
CA ARG A 5 11.54 -9.05 -9.53
C ARG A 5 11.66 -8.31 -8.22
N LEU A 6 10.75 -8.58 -7.29
CA LEU A 6 10.90 -8.16 -5.90
C LEU A 6 12.07 -8.91 -5.28
N GLN A 7 12.99 -8.18 -4.66
CA GLN A 7 14.10 -8.75 -3.90
C GLN A 7 13.79 -8.63 -2.41
N GLN A 8 13.82 -9.75 -1.70
CA GLN A 8 13.71 -9.75 -0.24
C GLN A 8 14.96 -9.15 0.41
N SER A 9 14.77 -8.51 1.56
CA SER A 9 15.85 -8.04 2.45
C SER A 9 16.36 -9.16 3.35
N VAL A 10 16.85 -10.27 2.78
CA VAL A 10 17.42 -11.36 3.60
C VAL A 10 18.79 -10.95 4.17
N GLY A 11 18.99 -11.15 5.47
CA GLY A 11 20.30 -11.01 6.15
C GLY A 11 20.68 -9.60 6.60
N ARG A 12 19.77 -8.63 6.59
CA ARG A 12 20.03 -7.27 7.10
C ARG A 12 19.77 -7.18 8.61
N ARG A 13 20.70 -6.57 9.35
CA ARG A 13 20.46 -6.13 10.73
C ARG A 13 19.55 -4.88 10.72
N GLY A 14 18.59 -4.82 11.64
CA GLY A 14 17.60 -3.74 11.70
C GLY A 14 16.14 -4.23 11.73
N PHE A 15 15.21 -3.28 11.70
CA PHE A 15 13.77 -3.52 11.58
C PHE A 15 13.34 -3.60 10.11
N ASP A 16 12.77 -4.74 9.69
CA ASP A 16 12.13 -4.88 8.38
C ASP A 16 10.72 -4.29 8.41
N PHE A 17 10.62 -3.03 7.98
CA PHE A 17 9.36 -2.29 7.96
C PHE A 17 8.33 -2.93 7.02
N THR A 18 8.75 -3.37 5.84
CA THR A 18 7.84 -3.94 4.84
C THR A 18 7.28 -5.30 5.27
N TYR A 19 8.08 -6.11 5.95
CA TYR A 19 7.62 -7.37 6.55
C TYR A 19 6.63 -7.13 7.68
N ALA A 20 6.94 -6.22 8.62
CA ALA A 20 6.04 -5.88 9.72
C ALA A 20 4.70 -5.32 9.21
N MET A 21 4.73 -4.41 8.24
CA MET A 21 3.52 -3.91 7.59
C MET A 21 2.72 -5.02 6.89
N ARG A 22 3.39 -5.96 6.22
CA ARG A 22 2.71 -7.10 5.58
C ARG A 22 2.02 -8.00 6.61
N LEU A 23 2.63 -8.26 7.77
CA LEU A 23 2.00 -9.01 8.85
C LEU A 23 0.76 -8.29 9.40
N LEU A 24 0.86 -7.00 9.65
CA LEU A 24 -0.25 -6.18 10.13
C LEU A 24 -1.41 -6.19 9.14
N VAL A 25 -1.15 -5.91 7.86
CA VAL A 25 -2.19 -5.82 6.83
C VAL A 25 -2.82 -7.19 6.57
N ASN A 26 -2.07 -8.28 6.61
CA ASN A 26 -2.63 -9.63 6.53
C ASN A 26 -3.66 -9.89 7.65
N ASP A 27 -3.33 -9.51 8.89
CA ASP A 27 -4.24 -9.67 10.02
C ASP A 27 -5.48 -8.76 9.89
N MET A 28 -5.30 -7.51 9.44
CA MET A 28 -6.42 -6.60 9.13
C MET A 28 -7.39 -7.20 8.11
N VAL A 29 -6.87 -7.68 6.97
CA VAL A 29 -7.68 -8.30 5.90
C VAL A 29 -8.40 -9.55 6.40
N ALA A 30 -7.75 -10.37 7.22
CA ALA A 30 -8.35 -11.58 7.78
C ALA A 30 -9.46 -11.30 8.80
N ARG A 31 -9.40 -10.18 9.53
CA ARG A 31 -10.34 -9.84 10.61
C ARG A 31 -11.49 -8.92 10.20
N MET A 32 -11.34 -8.22 9.08
CA MET A 32 -12.25 -7.18 8.63
C MET A 32 -13.00 -7.64 7.36
N PRO A 33 -14.29 -8.00 7.47
CA PRO A 33 -15.09 -8.44 6.33
C PRO A 33 -15.08 -7.48 5.14
N GLU A 34 -15.00 -6.18 5.41
CA GLU A 34 -14.98 -5.13 4.40
C GLU A 34 -13.72 -5.20 3.50
N LEU A 35 -12.65 -5.84 3.99
CA LEU A 35 -11.37 -6.01 3.31
C LEU A 35 -11.15 -7.45 2.80
N ALA A 36 -12.09 -8.38 3.03
CA ALA A 36 -11.91 -9.81 2.78
C ALA A 36 -11.68 -10.20 1.31
N HIS A 37 -11.95 -9.29 0.37
CA HIS A 37 -11.68 -9.46 -1.06
C HIS A 37 -10.20 -9.30 -1.43
N ILE A 38 -9.37 -8.76 -0.53
CA ILE A 38 -7.97 -8.47 -0.78
C ILE A 38 -7.14 -9.75 -0.61
N ASP A 39 -6.47 -10.20 -1.67
CA ASP A 39 -5.44 -11.23 -1.58
C ASP A 39 -4.04 -10.60 -1.45
N MET A 40 -3.54 -10.55 -0.21
CA MET A 40 -2.21 -10.01 0.07
C MET A 40 -1.06 -10.80 -0.58
N SER A 41 -1.27 -12.00 -1.12
CA SER A 41 -0.26 -12.68 -1.94
C SER A 41 0.04 -11.94 -3.25
N ARG A 42 -0.85 -11.04 -3.69
CA ARG A 42 -0.70 -10.22 -4.92
C ARG A 42 -0.58 -8.72 -4.65
N VAL A 43 -0.40 -8.31 -3.40
CA VAL A 43 -0.12 -6.93 -3.01
C VAL A 43 1.34 -6.79 -2.60
N ALA A 44 2.13 -6.06 -3.37
CA ALA A 44 3.50 -5.74 -3.00
C ALA A 44 3.52 -4.64 -1.94
N VAL A 45 4.24 -4.84 -0.83
CA VAL A 45 4.43 -3.81 0.21
C VAL A 45 5.81 -3.21 0.04
N ALA A 46 5.88 -1.89 -0.04
CA ALA A 46 7.13 -1.16 -0.29
C ALA A 46 7.31 0.01 0.67
N MET A 47 8.56 0.41 0.84
CA MET A 47 8.92 1.68 1.45
C MET A 47 9.53 2.63 0.40
N VAL A 48 9.19 3.90 0.53
CA VAL A 48 9.76 5.00 -0.24
C VAL A 48 10.49 5.92 0.73
N GLN A 49 11.73 6.26 0.42
CA GLN A 49 12.51 7.18 1.24
C GLN A 49 12.15 8.61 0.84
N ALA A 50 11.39 9.29 1.70
CA ALA A 50 11.12 10.71 1.58
C ALA A 50 12.37 11.51 1.99
N ARG A 51 12.76 12.49 1.17
CA ARG A 51 13.97 13.31 1.41
C ARG A 51 13.80 14.37 2.50
N VAL A 52 12.56 14.72 2.83
CA VAL A 52 12.22 15.79 3.78
C VAL A 52 11.15 15.27 4.71
N ASP A 53 11.33 15.45 6.02
CA ASP A 53 10.29 15.22 7.00
C ASP A 53 9.32 16.42 6.97
N SER A 54 8.10 16.20 6.49
CA SER A 54 7.10 17.24 6.31
C SER A 54 5.76 16.69 6.77
N THR A 55 5.05 17.48 7.56
CA THR A 55 3.66 17.24 8.00
C THR A 55 2.65 17.36 6.87
N HIS A 56 3.06 17.94 5.74
CA HIS A 56 2.24 18.06 4.53
C HIS A 56 2.86 17.20 3.42
N GLY A 57 2.07 16.26 2.87
CA GLY A 57 2.47 15.46 1.72
C GLY A 57 1.89 14.05 1.70
N ILE A 58 2.44 13.24 0.80
CA ILE A 58 2.05 11.84 0.64
C ILE A 58 2.70 11.00 1.74
N PHE A 59 1.87 10.28 2.51
CA PHE A 59 2.30 9.37 3.58
C PHE A 59 2.29 7.91 3.13
N ALA A 60 1.27 7.52 2.38
CA ALA A 60 1.18 6.23 1.73
C ALA A 60 0.52 6.39 0.35
N THR A 61 0.66 5.38 -0.50
CA THR A 61 -0.03 5.30 -1.79
C THR A 61 -0.31 3.85 -2.17
N LEU A 62 -1.47 3.60 -2.75
CA LEU A 62 -1.77 2.40 -3.52
C LEU A 62 -1.58 2.65 -5.02
N THR A 63 -0.62 1.96 -5.64
CA THR A 63 -0.46 1.97 -7.10
C THR A 63 -1.15 0.75 -7.73
N PRO A 64 -2.18 0.93 -8.58
CA PRO A 64 -2.80 -0.15 -9.34
C PRO A 64 -1.87 -0.64 -10.47
N MET A 65 -1.86 -1.95 -10.74
CA MET A 65 -1.06 -2.57 -11.81
C MET A 65 -1.91 -2.99 -13.02
N ARG A 66 -3.18 -2.55 -13.05
CA ARG A 66 -4.09 -2.62 -14.19
C ARG A 66 -4.77 -1.28 -14.44
N PHE A 67 -5.38 -1.18 -15.61
CA PHE A 67 -6.28 -0.09 -15.96
C PHE A 67 -7.72 -0.44 -15.58
N GLU A 68 -8.64 0.40 -16.03
CA GLU A 68 -10.09 0.24 -15.83
C GLU A 68 -10.56 -1.19 -16.02
N GLU A 69 -11.35 -1.68 -15.06
CA GLU A 69 -11.94 -3.03 -15.05
C GLU A 69 -10.90 -4.15 -15.13
N GLY A 70 -9.72 -3.91 -14.54
CA GLY A 70 -8.62 -4.88 -14.53
C GLY A 70 -7.92 -5.02 -15.89
N ALA A 71 -8.16 -4.12 -16.85
CA ALA A 71 -7.59 -4.22 -18.17
C ALA A 71 -6.05 -4.18 -18.15
N ARG A 72 -5.42 -5.10 -18.89
CA ARG A 72 -3.95 -5.15 -19.03
C ARG A 72 -3.40 -3.99 -19.87
N TYR A 73 -4.24 -3.41 -20.71
CA TYR A 73 -3.85 -2.41 -21.69
C TYR A 73 -4.83 -1.23 -21.71
N THR A 74 -4.32 -0.05 -22.02
CA THR A 74 -5.11 1.13 -22.33
C THR A 74 -4.62 1.77 -23.63
N VAL A 75 -5.47 2.58 -24.26
CA VAL A 75 -5.10 3.40 -25.42
C VAL A 75 -4.94 4.84 -24.96
N LYS A 76 -3.74 5.40 -25.09
CA LYS A 76 -3.45 6.80 -24.78
C LYS A 76 -2.90 7.47 -26.03
N ARG A 77 -3.59 8.51 -26.51
CA ARG A 77 -3.23 9.25 -27.75
C ARG A 77 -2.99 8.31 -28.94
N GLY A 78 -3.92 7.37 -29.16
CA GLY A 78 -3.85 6.42 -30.28
C GLY A 78 -2.84 5.28 -30.14
N ARG A 79 -2.05 5.22 -29.05
CA ARG A 79 -1.06 4.16 -28.83
C ARG A 79 -1.45 3.27 -27.65
N LYS A 80 -1.25 1.96 -27.80
CA LYS A 80 -1.53 0.95 -26.77
C LYS A 80 -0.39 0.87 -25.76
N TYR A 81 -0.73 0.92 -24.48
CA TYR A 81 0.22 0.80 -23.37
C TYR A 81 -0.21 -0.29 -22.40
N GLY A 82 0.78 -0.99 -21.83
CA GLY A 82 0.62 -1.86 -20.67
C GLY A 82 1.38 -1.29 -19.47
N VAL A 83 0.93 -1.61 -18.25
CA VAL A 83 1.75 -1.37 -17.06
C VAL A 83 2.88 -2.41 -17.02
N GLN A 84 4.08 -1.99 -16.67
CA GLN A 84 5.22 -2.89 -16.43
C GLN A 84 4.84 -3.98 -15.43
N THR A 85 5.01 -5.26 -15.81
CA THR A 85 4.70 -6.39 -14.93
C THR A 85 5.70 -6.48 -13.78
N LEU A 86 5.16 -6.52 -12.56
CA LEU A 86 5.91 -6.77 -11.33
C LEU A 86 5.65 -8.20 -10.87
N LEU A 87 6.72 -8.97 -10.67
CA LEU A 87 6.66 -10.35 -10.19
C LEU A 87 7.32 -10.48 -8.83
N ASP A 88 6.78 -11.33 -7.95
CA ASP A 88 7.51 -11.79 -6.77
C ASP A 88 8.63 -12.79 -7.15
N GLU A 89 9.32 -13.30 -6.15
CA GLU A 89 10.41 -14.28 -6.31
C GLU A 89 9.94 -15.64 -6.85
N HIS A 90 8.66 -15.96 -6.71
CA HIS A 90 8.01 -17.18 -7.21
C HIS A 90 7.38 -16.98 -8.60
N GLY A 91 7.50 -15.80 -9.19
CA GLY A 91 6.91 -15.48 -10.49
C GLY A 91 5.42 -15.13 -10.45
N ARG A 92 4.84 -14.91 -9.27
CA ARG A 92 3.46 -14.44 -9.11
C ARG A 92 3.37 -12.97 -9.49
N GLU A 93 2.39 -12.63 -10.31
CA GLU A 93 2.15 -11.24 -10.71
C GLU A 93 1.46 -10.45 -9.61
N MET A 94 2.07 -9.31 -9.24
CA MET A 94 1.54 -8.34 -8.29
C MET A 94 0.51 -7.44 -8.98
N LEU A 95 -0.65 -7.27 -8.34
CA LEU A 95 -1.75 -6.44 -8.83
C LEU A 95 -1.76 -5.03 -8.24
N TYR A 96 -1.13 -4.86 -7.07
CA TYR A 96 -1.06 -3.59 -6.36
C TYR A 96 0.31 -3.40 -5.74
N ILE A 97 0.71 -2.14 -5.58
CA ILE A 97 1.86 -1.75 -4.77
C ILE A 97 1.39 -0.79 -3.68
N LEU A 98 1.42 -1.25 -2.43
CA LEU A 98 1.17 -0.45 -1.24
C LEU A 98 2.50 0.13 -0.74
N SER A 99 2.69 1.44 -0.91
CA SER A 99 3.95 2.12 -0.59
C SER A 99 3.79 3.05 0.61
N PHE A 100 4.71 2.98 1.57
CA PHE A 100 4.77 3.87 2.73
C PHE A 100 5.99 4.80 2.66
N TYR A 101 5.80 6.08 2.94
CA TYR A 101 6.82 7.11 2.81
C TYR A 101 7.49 7.39 4.16
N LEU A 102 8.73 6.92 4.33
CA LEU A 102 9.49 7.08 5.57
C LEU A 102 10.47 8.27 5.45
N PRO A 103 10.66 9.07 6.51
CA PRO A 103 10.13 8.89 7.86
C PRO A 103 8.68 9.39 8.08
N ARG A 104 8.13 10.18 7.14
CA ARG A 104 6.85 10.90 7.30
C ARG A 104 5.72 10.07 7.88
N PHE A 105 5.41 8.94 7.25
CA PHE A 105 4.34 8.04 7.71
C PHE A 105 4.57 7.58 9.15
N GLN A 106 5.82 7.23 9.47
CA GLN A 106 6.17 6.74 10.81
C GLN A 106 6.16 7.86 11.88
N ASN A 107 6.19 9.12 11.48
CA ASN A 107 6.14 10.28 12.37
C ASN A 107 4.73 10.81 12.60
N MET A 108 3.71 10.28 11.93
CA MET A 108 2.30 10.56 12.21
C MET A 108 1.87 10.00 13.57
N ASP A 109 0.75 10.47 14.10
CA ASP A 109 0.15 9.86 15.29
C ASP A 109 -0.32 8.43 14.99
N PHE A 110 -0.37 7.57 16.01
CA PHE A 110 -0.75 6.17 15.85
C PHE A 110 -2.12 6.01 15.18
N SER A 111 -3.11 6.79 15.61
CA SER A 111 -4.46 6.78 15.02
C SER A 111 -4.44 7.15 13.55
N GLU A 112 -3.69 8.19 13.17
CA GLU A 112 -3.57 8.67 11.79
C GLU A 112 -2.85 7.66 10.90
N LYS A 113 -1.83 6.95 11.41
CA LYS A 113 -1.18 5.84 10.70
C LYS A 113 -2.17 4.74 10.37
N MET A 114 -2.98 4.35 11.35
CA MET A 114 -3.98 3.30 11.18
C MET A 114 -5.06 3.72 10.17
N ILE A 115 -5.58 4.94 10.27
CA ILE A 115 -6.53 5.52 9.31
C ILE A 115 -5.94 5.50 7.89
N THR A 116 -4.69 5.93 7.75
CA THR A 116 -3.99 5.95 6.45
C THR A 116 -3.86 4.55 5.86
N ILE A 117 -3.52 3.54 6.65
CA ILE A 117 -3.46 2.15 6.17
C ILE A 117 -4.84 1.70 5.66
N PHE A 118 -5.91 1.93 6.42
CA PHE A 118 -7.26 1.59 5.97
C PHE A 118 -7.67 2.35 4.72
N HIS A 119 -7.31 3.63 4.61
CA HIS A 119 -7.56 4.47 3.43
C HIS A 119 -6.96 3.83 2.18
N GLU A 120 -5.67 3.49 2.22
CA GLU A 120 -5.00 2.89 1.06
C GLU A 120 -5.55 1.50 0.72
N LEU A 121 -5.95 0.70 1.71
CA LEU A 121 -6.58 -0.60 1.48
C LEU A 121 -7.97 -0.46 0.87
N TRP A 122 -8.73 0.57 1.25
CA TRP A 122 -10.07 0.83 0.71
C TRP A 122 -10.06 1.21 -0.77
N HIS A 123 -8.94 1.77 -1.26
CA HIS A 123 -8.73 2.02 -2.68
C HIS A 123 -8.62 0.75 -3.53
N ILE A 124 -8.40 -0.43 -2.95
CA ILE A 124 -8.37 -1.68 -3.71
C ILE A 124 -9.78 -1.97 -4.27
N SER A 125 -9.85 -2.31 -5.56
CA SER A 125 -11.09 -2.68 -6.24
C SER A 125 -11.78 -3.84 -5.53
N PRO A 126 -13.12 -3.79 -5.32
CA PRO A 126 -13.90 -4.90 -4.77
C PRO A 126 -13.71 -6.22 -5.53
N ASN A 127 -13.37 -6.16 -6.83
CA ASN A 127 -13.14 -7.33 -7.69
C ASN A 127 -11.70 -7.86 -7.59
N PHE A 128 -10.81 -7.16 -6.89
CA PHE A 128 -9.39 -7.49 -6.75
C PHE A 128 -8.69 -7.78 -8.10
N ASP A 129 -8.97 -6.93 -9.09
CA ASP A 129 -8.57 -7.12 -10.48
C ASP A 129 -7.30 -6.34 -10.86
N GLY A 130 -6.73 -5.55 -9.93
CA GLY A 130 -5.58 -4.67 -10.14
C GLY A 130 -5.93 -3.24 -10.51
N ASP A 131 -7.22 -2.90 -10.61
CA ASP A 131 -7.73 -1.53 -10.72
C ASP A 131 -8.06 -0.96 -9.32
N ILE A 132 -8.32 0.34 -9.24
CA ILE A 132 -8.79 0.98 -8.00
C ILE A 132 -10.32 0.85 -7.85
N ARG A 133 -10.81 0.96 -6.62
CA ARG A 133 -12.23 1.13 -6.33
C ARG A 133 -12.74 2.40 -7.02
N ARG A 134 -13.64 2.22 -7.98
CA ARG A 134 -14.32 3.33 -8.69
C ARG A 134 -15.66 3.62 -8.01
N HIS A 135 -15.93 4.88 -7.76
CA HIS A 135 -17.25 5.34 -7.34
C HIS A 135 -17.99 5.93 -8.56
N PRO A 136 -19.29 5.65 -8.75
CA PRO A 136 -20.05 6.24 -9.85
C PRO A 136 -20.13 7.77 -9.70
N GLY A 137 -19.64 8.52 -10.69
CA GLY A 137 -19.65 9.99 -10.69
C GLY A 137 -18.45 10.64 -11.39
N ARG A 138 -18.49 11.97 -11.62
CA ARG A 138 -17.45 12.74 -12.34
C ARG A 138 -16.09 12.79 -11.64
N CYS A 139 -16.00 12.48 -10.35
CA CYS A 139 -14.77 12.38 -9.58
C CYS A 139 -14.48 10.92 -9.26
N TYR A 140 -13.83 10.23 -10.20
CA TYR A 140 -13.54 8.79 -10.18
C TYR A 140 -12.67 8.29 -9.00
N ALA A 141 -12.18 9.19 -8.14
CA ALA A 141 -11.32 8.85 -6.98
C ALA A 141 -11.83 9.38 -5.63
N HIS A 142 -12.86 10.23 -5.59
CA HIS A 142 -13.38 10.77 -4.33
C HIS A 142 -14.90 10.97 -4.44
N SER A 143 -15.66 10.06 -3.83
CA SER A 143 -17.04 10.36 -3.42
C SER A 143 -17.04 11.49 -2.37
N SER A 144 -18.17 12.20 -2.25
CA SER A 144 -18.51 13.22 -1.25
C SER A 144 -17.49 13.44 -0.11
N SER A 145 -16.78 14.59 -0.17
CA SER A 145 -15.81 15.14 0.80
C SER A 145 -14.78 14.16 1.42
N GLN A 146 -13.48 14.46 1.25
CA GLN A 146 -12.36 13.78 1.92
C GLN A 146 -12.62 13.46 3.40
N LYS A 147 -13.35 14.35 4.08
CA LYS A 147 -13.74 14.23 5.48
C LYS A 147 -14.63 13.01 5.77
N GLU A 148 -15.67 12.75 4.98
CA GLU A 148 -16.54 11.56 5.18
C GLU A 148 -15.75 10.26 4.99
N TYR A 149 -14.81 10.28 4.05
CA TYR A 149 -13.93 9.14 3.80
C TYR A 149 -12.99 8.89 4.98
N ASP A 150 -12.35 9.96 5.49
CA ASP A 150 -11.46 9.87 6.65
C ASP A 150 -12.23 9.44 7.92
N GLU A 151 -13.46 9.92 8.12
CA GLU A 151 -14.35 9.49 9.20
C GLU A 151 -14.68 7.98 9.10
N HIS A 152 -15.00 7.49 7.90
CA HIS A 152 -15.26 6.07 7.70
C HIS A 152 -14.01 5.22 7.98
N MET A 153 -12.83 5.66 7.54
CA MET A 153 -11.57 4.95 7.82
C MET A 153 -11.21 4.96 9.31
N ALA A 154 -11.55 6.04 10.04
CA ALA A 154 -11.43 6.09 11.49
C ALA A 154 -12.32 5.04 12.17
N VAL A 155 -13.56 4.85 11.69
CA VAL A 155 -14.46 3.80 12.20
C VAL A 155 -13.88 2.40 11.96
N LEU A 156 -13.37 2.11 10.75
CA LEU A 156 -12.76 0.80 10.46
C LEU A 156 -11.50 0.55 11.30
N SER A 157 -10.67 1.57 11.48
CA SER A 157 -9.50 1.55 12.36
C SER A 157 -9.88 1.19 13.81
N ALA A 158 -10.86 1.91 14.38
CA ALA A 158 -11.35 1.64 15.72
C ALA A 158 -11.95 0.22 15.83
N LYS A 159 -12.75 -0.21 14.85
CA LYS A 159 -13.35 -1.54 14.79
C LYS A 159 -12.30 -2.65 14.76
N TYR A 160 -11.22 -2.48 14.02
CA TYR A 160 -10.10 -3.42 14.01
C TYR A 160 -9.42 -3.51 15.38
N LEU A 161 -9.11 -2.38 16.00
CA LEU A 161 -8.49 -2.35 17.34
C LEU A 161 -9.39 -2.97 18.42
N MET A 162 -10.72 -2.78 18.33
CA MET A 162 -11.70 -3.42 19.22
C MET A 162 -11.71 -4.95 19.12
N LYS A 163 -11.25 -5.53 18.00
CA LYS A 163 -11.07 -6.99 17.84
C LYS A 163 -9.81 -7.51 18.55
N LYS A 164 -9.09 -6.64 19.27
CA LYS A 164 -7.91 -6.96 20.10
C LYS A 164 -6.84 -7.75 19.32
N PRO A 165 -6.34 -7.23 18.18
CA PRO A 165 -5.21 -7.84 17.49
C PRO A 165 -4.00 -7.87 18.43
N SER A 166 -3.05 -8.78 18.17
CA SER A 166 -1.83 -8.84 18.98
C SER A 166 -1.06 -7.52 18.88
N PRO A 167 -0.65 -6.89 20.00
CA PRO A 167 0.14 -5.67 19.98
C PRO A 167 1.43 -5.78 19.17
N ARG A 168 2.02 -6.98 19.09
CA ARG A 168 3.21 -7.24 18.27
C ARG A 168 3.03 -6.88 16.79
N LEU A 169 1.81 -6.87 16.28
CA LEU A 169 1.50 -6.53 14.90
C LEU A 169 1.54 -5.02 14.64
N TYR A 170 1.32 -4.16 15.64
CA TYR A 170 1.17 -2.72 15.42
C TYR A 170 2.00 -1.83 16.35
N GLN A 171 2.63 -2.37 17.41
CA GLN A 171 3.42 -1.58 18.38
C GLN A 171 4.54 -0.76 17.74
N PHE A 172 5.07 -1.20 16.60
CA PHE A 172 6.08 -0.43 15.87
C PHE A 172 5.52 0.88 15.30
N LEU A 173 4.20 0.99 15.11
CA LEU A 173 3.51 2.22 14.69
C LEU A 173 3.27 3.18 15.86
N GLU A 174 3.39 2.74 17.11
CA GLU A 174 3.15 3.58 18.29
C GLU A 174 4.32 4.52 18.60
N ILE A 175 5.49 4.28 18.00
CA ILE A 175 6.69 5.11 18.16
C ILE A 175 7.00 5.90 16.90
N ASP A 176 7.75 6.99 17.02
CA ASP A 176 8.25 7.75 15.88
C ASP A 176 9.41 7.01 15.16
N PHE A 177 9.79 7.50 13.98
CA PHE A 177 10.84 6.88 13.17
C PHE A 177 12.21 6.88 13.87
N GLY A 178 12.52 7.93 14.63
CA GLY A 178 13.79 8.07 15.33
C GLY A 178 13.96 6.99 16.40
N LYS A 179 12.93 6.76 17.22
CA LYS A 179 12.88 5.70 18.22
C LYS A 179 12.92 4.31 17.58
N LEU A 180 12.16 4.10 16.51
CA LEU A 180 12.17 2.84 15.78
C LEU A 180 13.56 2.53 15.22
N TYR A 181 14.21 3.52 14.62
CA TYR A 181 15.57 3.39 14.07
C TYR A 181 16.60 3.12 15.16
N ALA A 182 16.62 3.91 16.23
CA ALA A 182 17.57 3.77 17.33
C ALA A 182 17.42 2.42 18.05
N GLY A 183 16.18 2.00 18.34
CA GLY A 183 15.90 0.76 19.06
C GLY A 183 16.19 -0.52 18.26
N SER A 184 16.27 -0.43 16.93
CA SER A 184 16.53 -1.58 16.05
C SER A 184 17.91 -1.59 15.40
N GLY A 185 18.68 -0.49 15.49
CA GLY A 185 19.95 -0.35 14.78
C GLY A 185 19.82 -0.06 13.29
N GLY A 186 18.62 0.31 12.83
CA GLY A 186 18.32 0.71 11.46
C GLY A 186 16.96 0.21 10.97
N VAL A 187 16.34 0.93 10.03
CA VAL A 187 15.08 0.52 9.39
C VAL A 187 15.33 0.22 7.92
N TYR A 188 14.88 -0.93 7.46
CA TYR A 188 14.98 -1.34 6.06
C TYR A 188 13.66 -1.93 5.55
N GLY A 189 13.62 -2.21 4.26
CA GLY A 189 12.47 -2.83 3.61
C GLY A 189 12.62 -2.84 2.10
N VAL A 190 11.66 -3.48 1.44
CA VAL A 190 11.59 -3.58 -0.01
C VAL A 190 11.36 -2.19 -0.63
N LYS A 191 12.18 -1.82 -1.61
CA LYS A 191 12.01 -0.60 -2.41
C LYS A 191 11.62 -0.99 -3.83
N ILE A 192 10.50 -0.47 -4.33
CA ILE A 192 10.01 -0.76 -5.68
C ILE A 192 10.03 0.56 -6.48
N PRO A 193 10.71 0.60 -7.64
CA PRO A 193 10.64 1.78 -8.51
C PRO A 193 9.23 1.94 -9.06
N ARG A 194 8.82 3.19 -9.32
CA ARG A 194 7.51 3.47 -9.94
C ARG A 194 7.35 2.67 -11.24
N PRO A 195 6.29 1.85 -11.39
CA PRO A 195 6.03 1.10 -12.61
C PRO A 195 5.93 2.00 -13.83
N LYS A 196 6.55 1.58 -14.93
CA LYS A 196 6.51 2.34 -16.19
C LYS A 196 5.34 1.90 -17.05
N LEU A 197 4.77 2.83 -17.81
CA LEU A 197 3.90 2.51 -18.95
C LEU A 197 4.76 2.09 -20.13
N ILE A 198 4.61 0.85 -20.59
CA ILE A 198 5.38 0.28 -21.68
C ILE A 198 4.50 0.25 -22.93
N PRO A 199 4.93 0.86 -24.05
CA PRO A 199 4.23 0.70 -25.31
C PRO A 199 4.18 -0.76 -25.74
N VAL A 200 3.03 -1.21 -26.20
CA VAL A 200 2.86 -2.55 -26.77
C VAL A 200 2.88 -2.41 -28.29
N ALA A 201 3.75 -3.17 -28.96
CA ALA A 201 3.69 -3.25 -30.42
C ALA A 201 2.32 -3.82 -30.82
N GLY A 202 1.69 -3.18 -31.81
CA GLY A 202 0.43 -3.63 -32.39
C GLY A 202 0.59 -4.96 -33.12
#